data_AF-A0A7X1KB29-F1
#
_entry.id   AF-A0A7X1KB29-F1
#
_cell.length_a   1.000
_cell.length_b   1.000
_cell.length_c   1.000
_cell.angle_alpha   90.00
_cell.angle_beta   90.00
_cell.angle_gamma   90.00
#
_symmetry.space_group_name_H-M   'P 1'
#
loop_
_entity.id
_entity.type
_entity.pdbx_description
1 polymer ?
#
loop_
_entity_poly.entity_id
_entity_poly.type
_entity_poly.pdbx_seq_one_letter_code
_entity_poly.pdbx_strand_id
1 'polypeptide(L)'
;MRSAREPMLAQIRLAWWRDRLGEEPSLWPQGEPLLARLRSWGDTARDLVALVDGWEALLGEPPLASASLLAFADGRAAAIGALARRLEVAAEAPQTLARRWALADLTLHLSDGAECSAAQALIGSNARVRIERPLRPLAVLAGLNLRAVQRGGVDPLDGPGALLTAIRLGMFSR
;
A
#
# COMPACT_ATOMS: atom_id res chain seq x y z
N MET A 1 13.17 22.31 -7.98
CA MET A 1 14.40 21.80 -7.33
C MET A 1 14.01 21.25 -5.97
N ARG A 2 13.79 19.93 -5.85
CA ARG A 2 13.62 19.25 -4.55
C ARG A 2 14.91 19.49 -3.76
N SER A 3 14.82 20.09 -2.57
CA SER A 3 16.01 20.31 -1.74
C SER A 3 16.52 18.94 -1.29
N ALA A 4 17.78 18.59 -1.60
CA ALA A 4 18.38 17.28 -1.31
C ALA A 4 18.30 16.84 0.18
N ARG A 5 17.93 17.76 1.08
CA ARG A 5 17.66 17.49 2.49
C ARG A 5 16.36 16.70 2.73
N GLU A 6 15.35 16.86 1.90
CA GLU A 6 14.06 16.19 2.07
C GLU A 6 14.15 14.67 1.85
N PRO A 7 14.79 14.16 0.77
CA PRO A 7 15.00 12.71 0.62
C PRO A 7 15.86 12.10 1.72
N MET A 8 16.92 12.81 2.15
CA MET A 8 17.82 12.31 3.19
C MET A 8 17.10 12.15 4.55
N LEU A 9 16.26 13.12 4.94
CA LEU A 9 15.47 13.01 6.17
C LEU A 9 14.43 11.87 6.08
N ALA A 10 13.82 11.68 4.91
CA ALA A 10 12.92 10.56 4.68
C ALA A 10 13.64 9.20 4.84
N GLN A 11 14.84 9.07 4.28
CA GLN A 11 15.67 7.86 4.41
C GLN A 11 16.03 7.57 5.86
N ILE A 12 16.48 8.56 6.63
CA ILE A 12 16.83 8.37 8.05
C ILE A 12 15.62 7.87 8.85
N ARG A 13 14.43 8.44 8.59
CA ARG A 13 13.20 8.04 9.28
C ARG A 13 12.75 6.63 8.89
N LEU A 14 12.85 6.27 7.61
CA LEU A 14 12.49 4.92 7.14
C LEU A 14 13.48 3.87 7.66
N ALA A 15 14.78 4.17 7.67
CA ALA A 15 15.80 3.31 8.26
C ALA A 15 15.49 3.04 9.74
N TRP A 16 15.12 4.08 10.51
CA TRP A 16 14.69 3.90 11.90
C TRP A 16 13.47 2.98 12.01
N TRP A 17 12.45 3.13 11.14
CA TRP A 17 11.29 2.25 11.15
C TRP A 17 11.64 0.80 10.80
N ARG A 18 12.52 0.57 9.83
CA ARG A 18 13.03 -0.76 9.47
C ARG A 18 13.70 -1.41 10.67
N ASP A 19 14.63 -0.69 11.31
CA ASP A 19 15.38 -1.21 12.44
C ASP A 19 14.44 -1.59 13.58
N ARG A 20 13.51 -0.70 13.95
CA ARG A 20 12.54 -0.97 15.01
C ARG A 20 11.64 -2.17 14.67
N LEU A 21 11.08 -2.24 13.47
CA LEU A 21 10.22 -3.38 13.08
C LEU A 21 11.00 -4.70 12.94
N GLY A 22 12.31 -4.65 12.70
CA GLY A 22 13.18 -5.82 12.64
C GLY A 22 13.57 -6.39 14.01
N GLU A 23 13.66 -5.52 15.02
CA GLU A 23 13.94 -5.88 16.41
C GLU A 23 12.79 -6.64 17.09
N GLU A 24 13.10 -7.31 18.20
CA GLU A 24 12.08 -7.94 19.04
C GLU A 24 11.14 -6.89 19.65
N PRO A 25 9.80 -7.09 19.65
CA PRO A 25 8.85 -6.11 20.18
C PRO A 25 9.07 -5.70 21.64
N SER A 26 9.75 -6.53 22.42
CA SER A 26 10.15 -6.26 23.80
C SER A 26 11.22 -5.16 23.92
N LEU A 27 12.01 -4.94 22.86
CA LEU A 27 13.09 -3.94 22.79
C LEU A 27 12.62 -2.58 22.28
N TRP A 28 11.36 -2.47 21.82
CA TRP A 28 10.84 -1.24 21.25
C TRP A 28 10.72 -0.10 22.27
N PRO A 29 10.99 1.15 21.86
CA PRO A 29 10.86 2.31 22.73
C PRO A 29 9.42 2.43 23.28
N GLN A 30 9.31 2.79 24.56
CA GLN A 30 8.00 2.92 25.22
C GLN A 30 7.24 4.18 24.79
N GLY A 31 7.96 5.22 24.34
CA GLY A 31 7.39 6.51 23.96
C GLY A 31 6.74 6.58 22.58
N GLU A 32 6.82 5.53 21.76
CA GLU A 32 6.31 5.54 20.39
C GLU A 32 4.87 4.98 20.30
N PRO A 33 3.83 5.82 20.06
CA PRO A 33 2.43 5.39 20.14
C PRO A 33 2.01 4.39 19.06
N LEU A 34 2.68 4.39 17.91
CA LEU A 34 2.38 3.45 16.83
C LEU A 34 2.98 2.07 17.12
N LEU A 35 4.24 2.00 17.56
CA LEU A 35 4.86 0.75 18.03
C LEU A 35 4.08 0.16 19.21
N ALA A 36 3.55 1.00 20.12
CA ALA A 36 2.71 0.53 21.21
C ALA A 36 1.46 -0.23 20.72
N ARG A 37 0.81 0.23 19.64
CA ARG A 37 -0.34 -0.48 19.03
C ARG A 37 0.08 -1.76 18.31
N LEU A 38 1.27 -1.74 17.70
CA LEU A 38 1.84 -2.90 17.02
C LEU A 38 2.37 -3.97 17.98
N ARG A 39 2.47 -3.73 19.30
CA ARG A 39 2.91 -4.78 20.24
C ARG A 39 2.05 -6.03 20.20
N SER A 40 0.75 -5.87 19.97
CA SER A 40 -0.18 -6.99 19.76
C SER A 40 0.16 -7.86 18.54
N TRP A 41 1.01 -7.36 17.64
CA TRP A 41 1.50 -8.11 16.49
C TRP A 41 2.57 -9.14 16.84
N GLY A 42 3.26 -8.99 17.98
CA GLY A 42 4.36 -9.89 18.34
C GLY A 42 5.37 -10.01 17.21
N ASP A 43 5.90 -11.21 16.98
CA ASP A 43 6.90 -11.48 15.94
C ASP A 43 6.39 -11.19 14.52
N THR A 44 5.07 -11.22 14.30
CA THR A 44 4.48 -10.89 12.98
C THR A 44 4.61 -9.40 12.63
N ALA A 45 5.01 -8.55 13.57
CA ALA A 45 5.34 -7.15 13.27
C ALA A 45 6.52 -7.03 12.30
N ARG A 46 7.45 -8.00 12.30
CA ARG A 46 8.59 -8.04 11.36
C ARG A 46 8.14 -8.12 9.91
N ASP A 47 6.95 -8.68 9.65
CA ASP A 47 6.38 -8.74 8.29
C ASP A 47 6.09 -7.33 7.73
N LEU A 48 6.01 -6.30 8.58
CA LEU A 48 5.83 -4.91 8.16
C LEU A 48 7.13 -4.25 7.69
N VAL A 49 8.29 -4.88 7.84
CA VAL A 49 9.56 -4.36 7.29
C VAL A 49 9.46 -4.17 5.77
N ALA A 50 8.81 -5.11 5.07
CA ALA A 50 8.62 -5.02 3.62
C ALA A 50 7.83 -3.75 3.21
N LEU A 51 6.92 -3.25 4.07
CA LEU A 51 6.22 -1.99 3.83
C LEU A 51 7.19 -0.81 3.83
N VAL A 52 8.14 -0.80 4.75
CA VAL A 52 9.19 0.23 4.84
C VAL A 52 10.11 0.17 3.62
N ASP A 53 10.56 -1.03 3.25
CA ASP A 53 11.41 -1.25 2.08
C ASP A 53 10.73 -0.75 0.79
N GLY A 54 9.43 -1.02 0.65
CA GLY A 54 8.64 -0.53 -0.48
C GLY A 54 8.55 1.00 -0.55
N TRP A 55 8.45 1.68 0.59
CA TRP A 55 8.49 3.15 0.62
C TRP A 55 9.88 3.71 0.31
N GLU A 56 10.94 3.06 0.79
CA GLU A 56 12.31 3.48 0.46
C GLU A 56 12.62 3.34 -1.03
N ALA A 57 12.03 2.36 -1.71
CA ALA A 57 12.20 2.18 -3.15
C ALA A 57 11.76 3.43 -3.97
N LEU A 58 10.87 4.26 -3.43
CA LEU A 58 10.41 5.52 -4.04
C LEU A 58 11.35 6.71 -3.79
N LEU A 59 12.38 6.57 -2.95
CA LEU A 59 13.37 7.63 -2.70
C LEU A 59 14.50 7.67 -3.72
N GLY A 60 14.49 6.77 -4.71
CA GLY A 60 15.45 6.73 -5.81
C GLY A 60 15.40 7.98 -6.71
N GLU A 61 16.39 8.09 -7.59
CA GLU A 61 16.48 9.20 -8.55
C GLU A 61 15.32 9.12 -9.57
N PRO A 62 14.55 10.20 -9.77
CA PRO A 62 13.56 10.26 -10.83
C PRO A 62 14.20 10.26 -12.23
N PRO A 63 13.57 9.66 -13.25
CA PRO A 63 12.31 8.93 -13.17
C PRO A 63 12.46 7.58 -12.47
N LEU A 64 11.50 7.22 -11.64
CA LEU A 64 11.47 5.97 -10.89
C LEU A 64 11.38 4.77 -11.85
N ALA A 65 12.28 3.80 -11.66
CA ALA A 65 12.24 2.55 -12.40
C ALA A 65 10.99 1.72 -12.06
N SER A 66 10.49 0.92 -13.01
CA SER A 66 9.36 0.00 -12.78
C SER A 66 9.60 -0.95 -11.60
N ALA A 67 10.85 -1.33 -11.35
CA ALA A 67 11.24 -2.14 -10.19
C ALA A 67 10.93 -1.44 -8.86
N SER A 68 11.14 -0.12 -8.76
CA SER A 68 10.79 0.67 -7.57
C SER A 68 9.28 0.76 -7.36
N LEU A 69 8.51 0.94 -8.44
CA LEU A 69 7.04 0.97 -8.38
C LEU A 69 6.48 -0.39 -7.92
N LEU A 70 7.07 -1.49 -8.40
CA LEU A 70 6.72 -2.84 -7.97
C LEU A 70 7.13 -3.08 -6.51
N ALA A 71 8.34 -2.73 -6.10
CA ALA A 71 8.79 -2.89 -4.71
C ALA A 71 7.85 -2.16 -3.72
N PHE A 72 7.40 -0.96 -4.08
CA PHE A 72 6.38 -0.24 -3.31
C PHE A 72 5.07 -1.00 -3.20
N ALA A 73 4.55 -1.50 -4.33
CA ALA A 73 3.30 -2.24 -4.36
C ALA A 73 3.40 -3.57 -3.57
N ASP A 74 4.55 -4.21 -3.65
CA ASP A 74 4.87 -5.48 -3.01
C ASP A 74 4.95 -5.32 -1.49
N GLY A 75 5.59 -4.24 -1.02
CA GLY A 75 5.64 -3.91 0.40
C GLY A 75 4.24 -3.70 1.01
N ARG A 76 3.37 -2.97 0.31
CA ARG A 76 1.97 -2.80 0.73
C ARG A 76 1.18 -4.12 0.68
N ALA A 77 1.39 -4.93 -0.35
CA ALA A 77 0.77 -6.24 -0.45
C ALA A 77 1.22 -7.16 0.70
N ALA A 78 2.51 -7.19 1.03
CA ALA A 78 3.05 -7.97 2.14
C ALA A 78 2.40 -7.59 3.48
N ALA A 79 2.26 -6.30 3.77
CA ALA A 79 1.58 -5.82 4.98
C ALA A 79 0.10 -6.28 5.06
N ILE A 80 -0.62 -6.24 3.94
CA ILE A 80 -1.99 -6.77 3.88
C ILE A 80 -2.01 -8.29 4.06
N GLY A 81 -1.01 -9.01 3.54
CA GLY A 81 -0.86 -10.45 3.77
C GLY A 81 -0.61 -10.79 5.24
N ALA A 82 0.19 -9.99 5.94
CA ALA A 82 0.40 -10.12 7.38
C ALA A 82 -0.91 -9.89 8.16
N LEU A 83 -1.67 -8.86 7.78
CA LEU A 83 -3.00 -8.61 8.34
C LEU A 83 -3.96 -9.77 8.07
N ALA A 84 -3.98 -10.32 6.85
CA ALA A 84 -4.81 -11.46 6.49
C ALA A 84 -4.52 -12.68 7.38
N ARG A 85 -3.24 -13.01 7.60
CA ARG A 85 -2.85 -14.09 8.52
C ARG A 85 -3.36 -13.86 9.94
N ARG A 86 -3.26 -12.63 10.45
CA ARG A 86 -3.76 -12.26 11.79
C ARG A 86 -5.29 -12.34 11.92
N LEU A 87 -5.99 -12.14 10.81
CA LEU A 87 -7.44 -12.28 10.74
C LEU A 87 -7.88 -13.71 10.40
N GLU A 88 -6.93 -14.65 10.31
CA GLU A 88 -7.17 -16.06 9.98
C GLU A 88 -7.86 -16.26 8.63
N VAL A 89 -7.57 -15.40 7.65
CA VAL A 89 -8.09 -15.48 6.27
C VAL A 89 -6.99 -15.74 5.25
N ALA A 90 -7.34 -16.29 4.10
CA ALA A 90 -6.37 -16.60 3.05
C ALA A 90 -5.71 -15.32 2.50
N ALA A 91 -4.37 -15.29 2.42
CA ALA A 91 -3.61 -14.08 2.11
C ALA A 91 -3.51 -13.75 0.61
N GLU A 92 -3.57 -14.75 -0.27
CA GLU A 92 -3.28 -14.59 -1.71
C GLU A 92 -4.19 -13.56 -2.39
N ALA A 93 -5.50 -13.68 -2.15
CA ALA A 93 -6.51 -12.80 -2.72
C ALA A 93 -6.34 -11.33 -2.24
N PRO A 94 -6.28 -11.05 -0.91
CA PRO A 94 -5.97 -9.73 -0.38
C PRO A 94 -4.64 -9.15 -0.87
N GLN A 95 -3.56 -9.94 -0.94
CA GLN A 95 -2.26 -9.49 -1.42
C GLN A 95 -2.32 -9.04 -2.89
N THR A 96 -2.96 -9.84 -3.73
CA THR A 96 -3.16 -9.50 -5.15
C THR A 96 -3.92 -8.19 -5.30
N LEU A 97 -5.02 -8.03 -4.55
CA LEU A 97 -5.81 -6.81 -4.58
C LEU A 97 -5.05 -5.60 -4.02
N ALA A 98 -4.28 -5.79 -2.95
CA ALA A 98 -3.47 -4.75 -2.32
C ALA A 98 -2.37 -4.23 -3.24
N ARG A 99 -1.71 -5.11 -4.01
CA ARG A 99 -0.73 -4.73 -5.02
C ARG A 99 -1.35 -3.81 -6.08
N ARG A 100 -2.53 -4.20 -6.59
CA ARG A 100 -3.28 -3.41 -7.59
C ARG A 100 -3.73 -2.07 -7.03
N TRP A 101 -4.25 -2.08 -5.81
CA TRP A 101 -4.61 -0.85 -5.10
C TRP A 101 -3.42 0.07 -4.91
N ALA A 102 -2.26 -0.46 -4.48
CA ALA A 102 -1.04 0.33 -4.27
C ALA A 102 -0.54 0.98 -5.56
N LEU A 103 -0.55 0.27 -6.69
CA LEU A 103 -0.17 0.83 -7.98
C LEU A 103 -1.17 1.90 -8.46
N ALA A 104 -2.47 1.68 -8.24
CA ALA A 104 -3.49 2.67 -8.55
C ALA A 104 -3.35 3.93 -7.67
N ASP A 105 -3.17 3.74 -6.37
CA ASP A 105 -2.88 4.81 -5.40
C ASP A 105 -1.65 5.60 -5.82
N LEU A 106 -0.56 4.93 -6.17
CA LEU A 106 0.67 5.56 -6.64
C LEU A 106 0.44 6.38 -7.91
N THR A 107 -0.27 5.82 -8.90
CA THR A 107 -0.61 6.51 -10.15
C THR A 107 -1.34 7.83 -9.92
N LEU A 108 -2.20 7.91 -8.89
CA LEU A 108 -2.94 9.13 -8.55
C LEU A 108 -2.09 10.21 -7.86
N HIS A 109 -0.94 9.84 -7.29
CA HIS A 109 -0.08 10.75 -6.54
C HIS A 109 1.24 11.08 -7.26
N LEU A 110 1.58 10.36 -8.33
CA LEU A 110 2.71 10.68 -9.20
C LEU A 110 2.41 11.94 -10.03
N SER A 111 3.43 12.78 -10.23
CA SER A 111 3.31 14.01 -11.01
C SER A 111 3.97 13.91 -12.40
N ASP A 112 4.86 12.93 -12.59
CA ASP A 112 5.50 12.68 -13.87
C ASP A 112 4.66 11.76 -14.75
N GLY A 113 4.38 12.18 -15.99
CA GLY A 113 3.50 11.43 -16.90
C GLY A 113 4.05 10.07 -17.34
N ALA A 114 5.38 9.92 -17.41
CA ALA A 114 6.01 8.65 -17.75
C ALA A 114 5.95 7.67 -16.58
N GLU A 115 6.21 8.14 -15.35
CA GLU A 115 6.04 7.34 -14.13
C GLU A 115 4.57 6.92 -13.93
N CYS A 116 3.61 7.83 -14.16
CA CYS A 116 2.18 7.52 -14.13
C CYS A 116 1.82 6.42 -15.14
N SER A 117 2.29 6.54 -16.37
CA SER A 117 2.02 5.56 -17.43
C SER A 117 2.64 4.20 -17.09
N ALA A 118 3.85 4.19 -16.53
CA ALA A 118 4.53 2.98 -16.07
C ALA A 118 3.78 2.31 -14.92
N ALA A 119 3.35 3.08 -13.90
CA ALA A 119 2.57 2.56 -12.78
C ALA A 119 1.23 1.98 -13.25
N GLN A 120 0.54 2.66 -14.17
CA GLN A 120 -0.73 2.21 -14.73
C GLN A 120 -0.59 0.91 -15.51
N ALA A 121 0.48 0.74 -16.29
CA ALA A 121 0.76 -0.49 -17.02
C ALA A 121 0.97 -1.71 -16.08
N LEU A 122 1.48 -1.47 -14.87
CA LEU A 122 1.74 -2.51 -13.87
C LEU A 122 0.49 -2.97 -13.09
N ILE A 123 -0.62 -2.22 -13.11
CA ILE A 123 -1.86 -2.58 -12.38
C ILE A 123 -2.41 -3.95 -12.84
N GLY A 124 -2.12 -4.35 -14.08
CA GLY A 124 -2.53 -5.62 -14.65
C GLY A 124 -4.03 -5.69 -14.96
N SER A 125 -4.49 -6.88 -15.36
CA SER A 125 -5.86 -7.10 -15.83
C SER A 125 -6.88 -7.17 -14.68
N ASN A 126 -8.15 -6.92 -15.01
CA ASN A 126 -9.23 -6.80 -14.03
C ASN A 126 -9.76 -8.16 -13.54
N ALA A 127 -8.88 -9.03 -13.05
CA ALA A 127 -9.29 -10.26 -12.41
C ALA A 127 -10.14 -9.95 -11.16
N ARG A 128 -11.35 -10.51 -11.10
CA ARG A 128 -12.22 -10.41 -9.93
C ARG A 128 -11.66 -11.32 -8.85
N VAL A 129 -11.19 -10.73 -7.76
CA VAL A 129 -10.70 -11.45 -6.59
C VAL A 129 -11.78 -11.41 -5.52
N ARG A 130 -12.16 -12.58 -4.99
CA ARG A 130 -13.11 -12.67 -3.89
C ARG A 130 -12.40 -12.36 -2.58
N ILE A 131 -12.85 -11.32 -1.88
CA ILE A 131 -12.29 -10.91 -0.58
C ILE A 131 -13.24 -11.31 0.55
N GLU A 132 -12.66 -11.85 1.61
CA GLU A 132 -13.39 -12.25 2.81
C GLU A 132 -13.90 -11.05 3.61
N ARG A 133 -14.94 -11.26 4.43
CA ARG A 133 -15.66 -10.19 5.14
C ARG A 133 -14.74 -9.23 5.94
N PRO A 134 -13.72 -9.70 6.67
CA PRO A 134 -12.84 -8.82 7.44
C PRO A 134 -12.03 -7.84 6.58
N LEU A 135 -11.76 -8.17 5.32
CA LEU A 135 -10.91 -7.39 4.42
C LEU A 135 -11.70 -6.67 3.33
N ARG A 136 -13.03 -6.63 3.40
CA ARG A 136 -13.87 -5.85 2.47
C ARG A 136 -13.51 -4.37 2.37
N PRO A 137 -13.07 -3.68 3.43
CA PRO A 137 -12.58 -2.31 3.29
C PRO A 137 -11.46 -2.18 2.25
N LEU A 138 -10.60 -3.18 2.09
CA LEU A 138 -9.59 -3.20 1.03
C LEU A 138 -10.22 -3.27 -0.37
N ALA A 139 -11.29 -4.06 -0.54
CA ALA A 139 -12.05 -4.11 -1.80
C ALA A 139 -12.62 -2.74 -2.16
N VAL A 140 -13.17 -2.03 -1.18
CA VAL A 140 -13.67 -0.66 -1.37
C VAL A 140 -12.56 0.28 -1.81
N LEU A 141 -11.45 0.35 -1.07
CA LEU A 141 -10.31 1.21 -1.39
C LEU A 141 -9.72 0.92 -2.77
N ALA A 142 -9.50 -0.36 -3.07
CA ALA A 142 -8.99 -0.81 -4.35
C ALA A 142 -9.90 -0.39 -5.50
N GLY A 143 -11.21 -0.63 -5.38
CA GLY A 143 -12.15 -0.29 -6.45
C GLY A 143 -12.31 1.22 -6.68
N LEU A 144 -12.22 2.04 -5.63
CA LEU A 144 -12.26 3.50 -5.77
C LEU A 144 -11.02 4.02 -6.51
N ASN A 145 -9.83 3.61 -6.09
CA ASN A 145 -8.58 4.04 -6.75
C ASN A 145 -8.50 3.53 -8.19
N LEU A 146 -8.84 2.25 -8.42
CA LEU A 146 -8.86 1.69 -9.78
C LEU A 146 -9.85 2.42 -10.69
N ARG A 147 -11.02 2.81 -10.17
CA ARG A 147 -12.00 3.62 -10.91
C ARG A 147 -11.46 5.02 -11.21
N ALA A 148 -10.82 5.68 -10.26
CA ALA A 148 -10.23 7.00 -10.45
C ALA A 148 -9.15 6.99 -11.56
N VAL A 149 -8.25 6.00 -11.53
CA VAL A 149 -7.24 5.80 -12.58
C VAL A 149 -7.90 5.58 -13.95
N GLN A 150 -8.94 4.74 -14.03
CA GLN A 150 -9.69 4.52 -15.28
C GLN A 150 -10.38 5.78 -15.82
N ARG A 151 -10.69 6.75 -14.95
CA ARG A 151 -11.34 8.02 -15.32
C ARG A 151 -10.34 9.16 -15.56
N GLY A 152 -9.05 8.85 -15.68
CA GLY A 152 -8.00 9.84 -15.96
C GLY A 152 -7.49 10.57 -14.72
N GLY A 153 -7.54 9.95 -13.54
CA GLY A 153 -6.92 10.49 -12.33
C GLY A 153 -7.79 11.49 -11.54
N VAL A 154 -9.11 11.41 -11.69
CA VAL A 154 -10.05 12.18 -10.85
C VAL A 154 -9.96 11.73 -9.39
N ASP A 155 -10.43 12.58 -8.46
CA ASP A 155 -10.53 12.23 -7.04
C ASP A 155 -11.29 10.89 -6.89
N PRO A 156 -10.73 9.89 -6.16
CA PRO A 156 -11.37 8.59 -5.90
C PRO A 156 -12.80 8.69 -5.36
N LEU A 157 -13.11 9.76 -4.63
CA LEU A 157 -14.41 9.99 -4.02
C LEU A 157 -15.34 10.83 -4.89
N ASP A 158 -14.94 11.17 -6.11
CA ASP A 158 -15.71 12.06 -6.97
C ASP A 158 -16.97 11.40 -7.57
N GLY A 159 -18.08 12.09 -7.32
CA GLY A 159 -19.41 11.86 -7.86
C GLY A 159 -20.20 10.70 -7.25
N PRO A 160 -21.50 10.59 -7.58
CA PRO A 160 -22.37 9.53 -7.05
C PRO A 160 -21.92 8.12 -7.45
N GLY A 161 -21.15 7.99 -8.54
CA GLY A 161 -20.55 6.72 -8.94
C GLY A 161 -19.49 6.18 -7.97
N ALA A 162 -18.78 7.06 -7.24
CA ALA A 162 -17.85 6.63 -6.19
C ALA A 162 -18.60 6.00 -5.01
N LEU A 163 -19.68 6.64 -4.56
CA LEU A 163 -20.55 6.12 -3.51
C LEU A 163 -21.15 4.76 -3.89
N LEU A 164 -21.70 4.63 -5.10
CA LEU A 164 -22.24 3.35 -5.59
C LEU A 164 -21.17 2.25 -5.66
N THR A 165 -19.96 2.60 -6.08
CA THR A 165 -18.81 1.66 -6.12
C THR A 165 -18.44 1.20 -4.72
N ALA A 166 -18.36 2.12 -3.76
CA ALA A 166 -18.06 1.81 -2.36
C ALA A 166 -19.13 0.90 -1.73
N ILE A 167 -20.40 1.20 -1.93
CA ILE A 167 -21.53 0.38 -1.44
C ILE A 167 -21.48 -1.02 -2.07
N ARG A 168 -21.35 -1.12 -3.40
CA ARG A 168 -21.31 -2.41 -4.10
C ARG A 168 -20.17 -3.29 -3.60
N LEU A 169 -18.97 -2.74 -3.45
CA LEU A 169 -17.79 -3.49 -3.03
C LEU A 169 -17.83 -3.85 -1.53
N GLY A 170 -18.34 -2.96 -0.69
CA GLY A 170 -18.52 -3.23 0.74
C GLY A 170 -19.59 -4.31 1.01
N MET A 171 -20.63 -4.36 0.19
CA MET A 171 -21.70 -5.36 0.33
C MET A 171 -21.36 -6.70 -0.32
N PHE A 172 -20.75 -6.69 -1.51
CA PHE A 172 -20.63 -7.89 -2.36
C PHE A 172 -19.20 -8.33 -2.68
N SER A 173 -18.19 -7.50 -2.40
CA SER A 173 -16.77 -7.83 -2.63
C SER A 173 -16.46 -8.30 -4.07
N ARG A 174 -17.20 -7.79 -5.06
CA ARG A 174 -17.11 -8.11 -6.50
C ARG A 174 -17.58 -6.96 -7.38
#